data_AF-A0A952PA97-F1
#
_entry.id   AF-A0A952PA97-F1
#
_cell.length_a   1.000
_cell.length_b   1.000
_cell.length_c   1.000
_cell.angle_alpha   90.00
_cell.angle_beta   90.00
_cell.angle_gamma   90.00
#
_symmetry.space_group_name_H-M   'P 1'
#
loop_
_entity.id
_entity.type
_entity.pdbx_description
1 polymer ?
#
loop_
_entity_poly.entity_id
_entity_poly.type
_entity_poly.pdbx_seq_one_letter_code
_entity_poly.pdbx_strand_id
1 'polypeptide(L)'
;MKHKMFLFAVLLLISTYSLSAQEDPNVMWTYKDASFSTYPAVHPNGNVLIGDGSKGDVIELNGLTGELVRRIPLPAPTSSLILSKDGSRLAASGYIIDVETGAVIKAHPRAAAVRFLHPSNTKVIYTLFNQNDTSWVVWDMDNDTYKNYQIPHLVTSIDVSNDGRFLAVASKETSLPINEQRTHFYLYNAQTMQPIRELENVLAEGRTIEFIQFSENAKYVGYGQLTGGTPKATFFSCESPYKKWEVNKMDQPPYGMTSIGFIKDEYTFMTTGGLTESYSLIWDINHEKEIYRTNKYGSSLPIFNPKYNSIIVGGIGYVSLDFNKILNSVSVDEPNEPILKFISDYRNGILMISGIESNSQEINLSINDIQGNMVFQNRVKQVSDIIEIPIKLQSGVYILQIQDGNNYHSENF
;
A
#
# COMPACT_ATOMS: atom_id res chain seq x y z
N MET A 1 -50.30 8.51 9.83
CA MET A 1 -48.98 9.09 10.20
C MET A 1 -47.90 8.01 10.40
N LYS A 2 -48.13 6.96 11.21
CA LYS A 2 -47.14 5.88 11.48
C LYS A 2 -46.54 5.19 10.25
N HIS A 3 -47.35 4.89 9.22
CA HIS A 3 -46.88 4.24 7.98
C HIS A 3 -45.96 5.15 7.12
N LYS A 4 -46.19 6.48 7.14
CA LYS A 4 -45.35 7.43 6.38
C LYS A 4 -43.98 7.63 7.04
N MET A 5 -43.91 7.63 8.38
CA MET A 5 -42.64 7.67 9.12
C MET A 5 -41.81 6.40 8.91
N PHE A 6 -42.44 5.23 8.87
CA PHE A 6 -41.73 3.98 8.63
C PHE A 6 -41.11 3.94 7.22
N LEU A 7 -41.86 4.36 6.19
CA LEU A 7 -41.36 4.44 4.82
C LEU A 7 -40.19 5.44 4.70
N PHE A 8 -40.27 6.58 5.37
CA PHE A 8 -39.20 7.59 5.39
C PHE A 8 -37.93 7.06 6.08
N ALA A 9 -38.06 6.37 7.22
CA ALA A 9 -36.92 5.74 7.89
C ALA A 9 -36.27 4.64 7.04
N VAL A 10 -37.06 3.83 6.33
CA VAL A 10 -36.56 2.82 5.39
C VAL A 10 -35.84 3.48 4.20
N LEU A 11 -36.37 4.56 3.64
CA LEU A 11 -35.71 5.31 2.56
C LEU A 11 -34.40 5.95 3.03
N LEU A 12 -34.35 6.51 4.24
CA LEU A 12 -33.13 7.03 4.87
C LEU A 12 -32.08 5.94 5.12
N LEU A 13 -32.52 4.77 5.58
CA LEU A 13 -31.66 3.59 5.75
C LEU A 13 -31.13 3.10 4.40
N ILE A 14 -31.98 3.02 3.37
CA ILE A 14 -31.56 2.61 2.02
C ILE A 14 -30.61 3.64 1.40
N SER A 15 -30.84 4.94 1.58
CA SER A 15 -29.96 5.99 1.06
C SER A 15 -28.62 6.01 1.78
N THR A 16 -28.59 5.80 3.10
CA THR A 16 -27.34 5.73 3.86
C THR A 16 -26.56 4.44 3.55
N TYR A 17 -27.25 3.32 3.30
CA TYR A 17 -26.62 2.09 2.81
C TYR A 17 -26.08 2.22 1.38
N SER A 18 -26.79 2.95 0.51
CA SER A 18 -26.39 3.12 -0.89
C SER A 18 -25.19 4.07 -1.03
N LEU A 19 -25.09 5.10 -0.18
CA LEU A 19 -23.91 5.96 -0.12
C LEU A 19 -22.69 5.25 0.49
N SER A 20 -22.87 4.35 1.47
CA SER A 20 -21.74 3.65 2.09
C SER A 20 -21.21 2.47 1.25
N ALA A 21 -22.01 1.97 0.30
CA ALA A 21 -21.68 0.79 -0.51
C ALA A 21 -21.29 1.09 -1.97
N GLN A 22 -21.03 2.35 -2.34
CA GLN A 22 -20.56 2.62 -3.69
C GLN A 22 -19.20 1.94 -3.90
N GLU A 23 -19.18 0.86 -4.67
CA GLU A 23 -17.96 0.17 -5.04
C GLU A 23 -17.00 1.16 -5.70
N ASP A 24 -15.71 1.05 -5.39
CA ASP A 24 -14.72 1.90 -6.02
C ASP A 24 -14.78 1.65 -7.53
N PRO A 25 -15.04 2.68 -8.36
CA PRO A 25 -15.26 2.48 -9.78
C PRO A 25 -14.01 1.93 -10.48
N ASN A 26 -12.84 2.00 -9.87
CA ASN A 26 -11.59 1.48 -10.41
C ASN A 26 -11.41 -0.01 -10.15
N VAL A 27 -12.28 -0.66 -9.39
CA VAL A 27 -12.20 -2.10 -9.13
C VAL A 27 -12.59 -2.88 -10.37
N MET A 28 -11.69 -3.77 -10.79
CA MET A 28 -11.96 -4.77 -11.84
C MET A 28 -12.64 -6.00 -11.25
N TRP A 29 -12.11 -6.50 -10.14
CA TRP A 29 -12.62 -7.68 -9.44
C TRP A 29 -12.15 -7.70 -7.99
N THR A 30 -12.87 -8.48 -7.17
CA THR A 30 -12.48 -8.80 -5.79
C THR A 30 -12.52 -10.32 -5.58
N TYR A 31 -11.59 -10.84 -4.79
CA TYR A 31 -11.53 -12.24 -4.39
C TYR A 31 -11.42 -12.36 -2.87
N LYS A 32 -12.42 -12.98 -2.24
CA LYS A 32 -12.58 -13.00 -0.77
C LYS A 32 -12.34 -14.36 -0.11
N ASP A 33 -12.09 -15.40 -0.90
CA ASP A 33 -11.97 -16.78 -0.42
C ASP A 33 -10.57 -17.14 0.10
N ALA A 34 -9.66 -16.17 0.21
CA ALA A 34 -8.34 -16.36 0.79
C ALA A 34 -8.38 -16.06 2.30
N SER A 35 -7.96 -17.02 3.12
CA SER A 35 -8.05 -16.91 4.59
C SER A 35 -7.06 -15.92 5.21
N PHE A 36 -5.93 -15.68 4.53
CA PHE A 36 -4.88 -14.77 4.94
C PHE A 36 -4.23 -14.18 3.70
N SER A 37 -3.94 -12.87 3.71
CA SER A 37 -3.23 -12.24 2.61
C SER A 37 -1.75 -12.61 2.66
N THR A 38 -1.31 -13.44 1.73
CA THR A 38 0.12 -13.49 1.37
C THR A 38 0.43 -12.37 0.39
N TYR A 39 1.72 -12.13 0.13
CA TYR A 39 2.11 -11.31 -1.01
C TYR A 39 1.67 -12.00 -2.30
N PRO A 40 0.89 -11.33 -3.17
CA PRO A 40 0.53 -11.86 -4.47
C PRO A 40 1.74 -11.87 -5.40
N ALA A 41 1.75 -12.79 -6.36
CA ALA A 41 2.68 -12.78 -7.48
C ALA A 41 1.89 -12.69 -8.80
N VAL A 42 2.43 -12.00 -9.80
CA VAL A 42 1.82 -11.92 -11.14
C VAL A 42 2.63 -12.78 -12.11
N HIS A 43 1.96 -13.75 -12.72
CA HIS A 43 2.53 -14.58 -13.76
C HIS A 43 2.66 -13.81 -15.09
N PRO A 44 3.69 -14.07 -15.93
CA PRO A 44 3.85 -13.37 -17.21
C PRO A 44 2.66 -13.46 -18.18
N ASN A 45 1.83 -14.50 -18.05
CA ASN A 45 0.56 -14.62 -18.80
C ASN A 45 -0.55 -13.68 -18.29
N GLY A 46 -0.34 -12.98 -17.19
CA GLY A 46 -1.27 -12.07 -16.53
C GLY A 46 -2.06 -12.67 -15.37
N ASN A 47 -1.96 -13.98 -15.09
CA ASN A 47 -2.63 -14.59 -13.95
C ASN A 47 -2.01 -14.15 -12.62
N VAL A 48 -2.80 -14.17 -11.55
CA VAL A 48 -2.39 -13.77 -10.21
C VAL A 48 -2.33 -15.00 -9.31
N LEU A 49 -1.18 -15.20 -8.67
CA LEU A 49 -0.96 -16.27 -7.70
C LEU A 49 -1.04 -15.70 -6.29
N ILE A 50 -1.88 -16.29 -5.45
CA ILE A 50 -2.05 -15.91 -4.04
C ILE A 50 -1.96 -17.14 -3.15
N GLY A 51 -1.37 -17.02 -1.97
CA GLY A 51 -1.26 -18.12 -1.02
C GLY A 51 -2.51 -18.22 -0.16
N ASP A 52 -3.03 -19.43 -0.01
CA ASP A 52 -4.09 -19.76 0.95
C ASP A 52 -3.45 -20.23 2.25
N GLY A 53 -3.17 -19.28 3.15
CA GLY A 53 -2.45 -19.56 4.41
C GLY A 53 -3.13 -20.61 5.30
N SER A 54 -4.45 -20.83 5.18
CA SER A 54 -5.16 -21.84 5.98
C SER A 54 -5.10 -23.24 5.40
N LYS A 55 -5.08 -23.36 4.07
CA LYS A 55 -5.12 -24.66 3.37
C LYS A 55 -3.75 -25.13 2.89
N GLY A 56 -2.78 -24.23 2.81
CA GLY A 56 -1.48 -24.50 2.22
C GLY A 56 -1.56 -24.74 0.72
N ASP A 57 -2.43 -24.03 0.03
CA ASP A 57 -2.49 -24.03 -1.43
C ASP A 57 -1.97 -22.70 -1.98
N VAL A 58 -1.60 -22.68 -3.26
CA VAL A 58 -1.55 -21.46 -4.07
C VAL A 58 -2.75 -21.44 -4.98
N ILE A 59 -3.50 -20.36 -4.93
CA ILE A 59 -4.66 -20.10 -5.75
C ILE A 59 -4.19 -19.31 -6.96
N GLU A 60 -4.46 -19.81 -8.16
CA GLU A 60 -4.25 -19.09 -9.40
C GLU A 60 -5.57 -18.47 -9.87
N LEU A 61 -5.58 -17.15 -10.01
CA LEU A 61 -6.71 -16.37 -10.49
C LEU A 61 -6.40 -15.82 -11.88
N ASN A 62 -7.44 -15.73 -12.72
CA ASN A 62 -7.36 -14.98 -13.96
C ASN A 62 -7.18 -13.49 -13.60
N GLY A 63 -6.08 -12.87 -14.02
CA GLY A 63 -5.80 -11.49 -13.59
C GLY A 63 -6.73 -10.43 -14.19
N LEU A 64 -7.50 -10.76 -15.22
CA LEU A 64 -8.50 -9.88 -15.82
C LEU A 64 -9.85 -9.98 -15.11
N THR A 65 -10.29 -11.20 -14.77
CA THR A 65 -11.66 -11.46 -14.25
C THR A 65 -11.72 -11.78 -12.75
N GLY A 66 -10.59 -12.16 -12.14
CA GLY A 66 -10.54 -12.64 -10.76
C GLY A 66 -11.09 -14.06 -10.57
N GLU A 67 -11.47 -14.74 -11.66
CA GLU A 67 -11.99 -16.11 -11.61
C GLU A 67 -10.89 -17.10 -11.25
N LEU A 68 -11.26 -18.10 -10.43
CA LEU A 68 -10.37 -19.20 -10.07
C LEU A 68 -10.00 -20.02 -11.31
N VAL A 69 -8.71 -20.06 -11.64
CA VAL A 69 -8.16 -20.92 -12.71
C VAL A 69 -7.90 -22.31 -12.15
N ARG A 70 -7.12 -22.41 -11.06
CA ARG A 70 -6.81 -23.67 -10.37
C ARG A 70 -6.23 -23.43 -8.98
N ARG A 71 -6.01 -24.53 -8.25
CA ARG A 71 -5.24 -24.57 -7.00
C ARG A 71 -4.01 -25.45 -7.20
N ILE A 72 -2.87 -24.95 -6.74
CA ILE A 72 -1.58 -25.64 -6.73
C ILE A 72 -1.31 -26.07 -5.28
N PRO A 73 -1.38 -27.37 -4.95
CA PRO A 73 -1.17 -27.82 -3.58
C PRO A 73 0.28 -27.58 -3.17
N LEU A 74 0.50 -26.99 -1.98
CA LEU A 74 1.83 -26.89 -1.38
C LEU A 74 2.01 -27.99 -0.34
N PRO A 75 3.25 -28.45 -0.11
CA PRO A 75 3.54 -29.36 1.00
C PRO A 75 3.39 -28.71 2.39
N ALA A 76 3.30 -27.38 2.47
CA ALA A 76 3.15 -26.63 3.71
C ALA A 76 2.49 -25.26 3.48
N PRO A 77 1.77 -24.70 4.48
CA PRO A 77 1.29 -23.32 4.46
C PRO A 77 2.38 -22.32 4.12
N THR A 78 2.02 -21.27 3.37
CA THR A 78 2.97 -20.25 2.91
C THR A 78 2.54 -18.85 3.28
N SER A 79 3.53 -18.02 3.61
CA SER A 79 3.35 -16.59 3.89
C SER A 79 3.92 -15.70 2.78
N SER A 80 4.67 -16.27 1.84
CA SER A 80 5.34 -15.53 0.77
C SER A 80 5.42 -16.36 -0.51
N LEU A 81 5.04 -15.75 -1.63
CA LEU A 81 5.17 -16.32 -2.96
C LEU A 81 6.16 -15.50 -3.78
N ILE A 82 7.11 -16.18 -4.41
CA ILE A 82 8.03 -15.54 -5.37
C ILE A 82 8.05 -16.36 -6.65
N LEU A 83 7.72 -15.71 -7.74
CA LEU A 83 7.66 -16.30 -9.05
C LEU A 83 8.93 -15.99 -9.85
N SER A 84 9.39 -16.96 -10.65
CA SER A 84 10.43 -16.71 -11.65
C SER A 84 9.95 -15.71 -12.69
N LYS A 85 10.91 -15.00 -13.30
CA LYS A 85 10.61 -14.04 -14.36
C LYS A 85 9.89 -14.66 -15.56
N ASP A 86 10.19 -15.93 -15.86
CA ASP A 86 9.55 -16.69 -16.93
C ASP A 86 8.24 -17.37 -16.50
N GLY A 87 7.87 -17.27 -15.22
CA GLY A 87 6.66 -17.88 -14.66
C GLY A 87 6.75 -19.39 -14.42
N SER A 88 7.84 -20.06 -14.82
CA SER A 88 7.95 -21.52 -14.75
C SER A 88 8.14 -22.07 -13.33
N ARG A 89 8.69 -21.27 -12.40
CA ARG A 89 9.06 -21.71 -11.06
C ARG A 89 8.47 -20.80 -10.00
N LEU A 90 7.88 -21.41 -8.98
CA LEU A 90 7.37 -20.72 -7.80
C LEU A 90 8.15 -21.16 -6.57
N ALA A 91 8.69 -20.21 -5.83
CA ALA A 91 9.26 -20.45 -4.52
C ALA A 91 8.22 -20.14 -3.44
N ALA A 92 7.88 -21.15 -2.64
CA ALA A 92 6.88 -21.07 -1.58
C ALA A 92 7.24 -22.02 -0.44
N SER A 93 7.27 -21.54 0.81
CA SER A 93 7.49 -22.37 2.01
C SER A 93 8.75 -23.25 1.99
N GLY A 94 9.83 -22.75 1.38
CA GLY A 94 11.06 -23.51 1.22
C GLY A 94 11.02 -24.56 0.12
N TYR A 95 9.97 -24.61 -0.69
CA TYR A 95 9.87 -25.46 -1.88
C TYR A 95 10.03 -24.61 -3.15
N ILE A 96 10.58 -25.24 -4.17
CA ILE A 96 10.60 -24.76 -5.55
C ILE A 96 9.66 -25.66 -6.34
N ILE A 97 8.68 -25.05 -6.97
CA ILE A 97 7.53 -25.73 -7.58
C ILE A 97 7.51 -25.38 -9.06
N ASP A 98 7.30 -26.37 -9.89
CA ASP A 98 6.97 -26.19 -11.30
C ASP A 98 5.54 -25.67 -11.40
N VAL A 99 5.37 -24.45 -11.90
CA VAL A 99 4.07 -23.76 -11.88
C VAL A 99 3.06 -24.46 -12.79
N GLU A 100 3.51 -25.00 -13.91
CA GLU A 100 2.62 -25.64 -14.89
C GLU A 100 2.04 -26.95 -14.35
N THR A 101 2.87 -27.77 -13.72
CA THR A 101 2.47 -29.10 -13.23
C THR A 101 2.07 -29.11 -11.76
N GLY A 102 2.47 -28.09 -10.99
CA GLY A 102 2.35 -28.06 -9.53
C GLY A 102 3.31 -29.00 -8.81
N ALA A 103 4.25 -29.63 -9.51
CA ALA A 103 5.18 -30.58 -8.92
C ALA A 103 6.29 -29.87 -8.14
N VAL A 104 6.68 -30.42 -6.99
CA VAL A 104 7.86 -29.96 -6.26
C VAL A 104 9.12 -30.37 -7.04
N ILE A 105 9.85 -29.37 -7.54
CA ILE A 105 11.15 -29.55 -8.20
C ILE A 105 12.23 -29.81 -7.14
N LYS A 106 12.22 -29.00 -6.07
CA LYS A 106 13.25 -29.05 -5.03
C LYS A 106 12.70 -28.59 -3.69
N ALA A 107 13.15 -29.23 -2.62
CA ALA A 107 12.83 -28.85 -1.25
C ALA A 107 14.09 -28.34 -0.56
N HIS A 108 13.98 -27.20 0.12
CA HIS A 108 15.05 -26.63 0.89
C HIS A 108 14.87 -26.97 2.38
N PRO A 109 15.81 -27.69 3.02
CA PRO A 109 15.61 -28.24 4.36
C PRO A 109 15.56 -27.19 5.48
N ARG A 110 15.90 -25.92 5.19
CA ARG A 110 16.07 -24.86 6.19
C ARG A 110 15.45 -23.51 5.83
N ALA A 111 14.69 -23.42 4.74
CA ALA A 111 14.18 -22.11 4.28
C ALA A 111 12.79 -21.91 4.89
N ALA A 112 12.73 -21.15 5.98
CA ALA A 112 11.46 -20.76 6.58
C ALA A 112 10.74 -19.69 5.75
N ALA A 113 11.47 -18.89 4.97
CA ALA A 113 10.87 -17.91 4.08
C ALA A 113 11.80 -17.60 2.91
N VAL A 114 11.38 -17.93 1.68
CA VAL A 114 12.09 -17.49 0.48
C VAL A 114 11.77 -15.99 0.29
N ARG A 115 12.77 -15.21 -0.13
CA ARG A 115 12.61 -13.76 -0.35
C ARG A 115 12.78 -13.38 -1.82
N PHE A 116 13.55 -14.15 -2.58
CA PHE A 116 13.74 -13.87 -3.99
C PHE A 116 14.19 -15.08 -4.83
N LEU A 117 13.87 -15.07 -6.13
CA LEU A 117 14.35 -16.01 -7.14
C LEU A 117 15.07 -15.22 -8.24
N HIS A 118 16.36 -15.49 -8.43
CA HIS A 118 17.22 -14.78 -9.36
C HIS A 118 16.70 -14.84 -10.80
N PRO A 119 16.84 -13.77 -11.62
CA PRO A 119 16.34 -13.78 -12.99
C PRO A 119 16.95 -14.86 -13.90
N SER A 120 18.06 -15.49 -13.48
CA SER A 120 18.61 -16.67 -14.13
C SER A 120 17.78 -17.94 -13.91
N ASN A 121 16.82 -17.92 -12.99
CA ASN A 121 16.00 -19.04 -12.51
C ASN A 121 16.77 -20.17 -11.85
N THR A 122 18.08 -20.02 -11.66
CA THR A 122 18.97 -21.05 -11.10
C THR A 122 19.41 -20.75 -9.67
N LYS A 123 19.17 -19.53 -9.17
CA LYS A 123 19.59 -19.12 -7.82
C LYS A 123 18.42 -18.59 -7.01
N VAL A 124 18.38 -18.95 -5.75
CA VAL A 124 17.40 -18.47 -4.76
C VAL A 124 18.14 -17.66 -3.71
N ILE A 125 17.59 -16.51 -3.33
CA ILE A 125 18.10 -15.71 -2.22
C ILE A 125 17.06 -15.70 -1.11
N TYR A 126 17.50 -16.04 0.09
CA TYR A 126 16.63 -16.08 1.26
C TYR A 126 17.38 -15.66 2.52
N THR A 127 16.62 -15.22 3.50
CA THR A 127 17.12 -15.00 4.87
C THR A 127 16.85 -16.26 5.68
N LEU A 128 17.77 -16.57 6.58
CA LEU A 128 17.49 -17.55 7.62
C LEU A 128 16.59 -16.84 8.67
N PHE A 129 15.57 -17.52 9.17
CA PHE A 129 14.52 -16.92 10.02
C PHE A 129 14.77 -17.20 11.51
N ASN A 130 16.02 -17.19 11.95
CA ASN A 130 16.34 -17.09 13.37
C ASN A 130 16.49 -15.60 13.71
N GLN A 131 15.97 -15.19 14.87
CA GLN A 131 15.89 -13.77 15.30
C GLN A 131 17.25 -13.07 15.45
N ASN A 132 18.36 -13.78 15.21
CA ASN A 132 19.72 -13.29 15.26
C ASN A 132 20.46 -13.47 13.93
N ASP A 133 19.76 -13.79 12.84
CA ASP A 133 20.43 -14.11 11.58
C ASP A 133 20.96 -12.83 10.93
N THR A 134 22.24 -12.61 11.17
CA THR A 134 23.05 -11.56 10.57
C THR A 134 23.54 -11.97 9.17
N SER A 135 22.75 -12.76 8.45
CA SER A 135 23.15 -13.28 7.14
C SER A 135 22.00 -13.56 6.19
N TRP A 136 22.32 -13.54 4.90
CA TRP A 136 21.50 -14.13 3.87
C TRP A 136 22.24 -15.23 3.14
N VAL A 137 21.49 -16.11 2.49
CA VAL A 137 22.03 -17.25 1.76
C VAL A 137 21.62 -17.17 0.31
N VAL A 138 22.59 -17.44 -0.56
CA VAL A 138 22.37 -17.71 -1.97
C VAL A 138 22.48 -19.21 -2.17
N TRP A 139 21.40 -19.81 -2.64
CA TRP A 139 21.34 -21.22 -3.04
C TRP A 139 21.40 -21.32 -4.57
N ASP A 140 22.44 -21.95 -5.08
CA ASP A 140 22.52 -22.39 -6.46
C ASP A 140 21.80 -23.73 -6.59
N MET A 141 20.64 -23.71 -7.26
CA MET A 141 19.77 -24.87 -7.37
C MET A 141 20.33 -25.93 -8.32
N ASP A 142 21.10 -25.54 -9.33
CA ASP A 142 21.63 -26.47 -10.33
C ASP A 142 22.78 -27.29 -9.74
N ASN A 143 23.65 -26.61 -8.99
CA ASN A 143 24.82 -27.24 -8.37
C ASN A 143 24.56 -27.74 -6.94
N ASP A 144 23.40 -27.40 -6.37
CA ASP A 144 23.04 -27.63 -4.98
C ASP A 144 24.07 -27.09 -3.98
N THR A 145 24.58 -25.89 -4.25
CA THR A 145 25.59 -25.24 -3.40
C THR A 145 25.00 -24.02 -2.68
N TYR A 146 25.54 -23.75 -1.50
CA TYR A 146 25.10 -22.68 -0.63
C TYR A 146 26.25 -21.73 -0.34
N LYS A 147 25.97 -20.44 -0.45
CA LYS A 147 26.90 -19.41 -0.02
C LYS A 147 26.22 -18.46 0.96
N ASN A 148 26.75 -18.42 2.18
CA ASN A 148 26.30 -17.54 3.23
C ASN A 148 27.07 -16.21 3.14
N TYR A 149 26.33 -15.10 3.23
CA TYR A 149 26.84 -13.74 3.27
C TYR A 149 26.50 -13.13 4.63
N GLN A 150 27.53 -12.95 5.45
CA GLN A 150 27.42 -12.35 6.78
C GLN A 150 27.48 -10.82 6.68
N ILE A 151 26.59 -10.16 7.41
CA ILE A 151 26.62 -8.73 7.70
C ILE A 151 26.63 -8.51 9.21
N PRO A 152 26.96 -7.30 9.72
CA PRO A 152 27.02 -7.08 11.17
C PRO A 152 25.65 -6.99 11.86
N HIS A 153 24.54 -6.98 11.11
CA HIS A 153 23.21 -6.60 11.61
C HIS A 153 22.13 -7.60 11.18
N LEU A 154 21.01 -7.64 11.89
CA LEU A 154 19.88 -8.53 11.56
C LEU A 154 19.31 -8.13 10.19
N VAL A 155 19.23 -9.05 9.24
CA VAL A 155 18.61 -8.77 7.93
C VAL A 155 17.08 -8.71 8.09
N THR A 156 16.48 -7.59 7.72
CA THR A 156 15.02 -7.38 7.87
C THR A 156 14.27 -7.54 6.56
N SER A 157 14.89 -7.19 5.43
CA SER A 157 14.27 -7.30 4.12
C SER A 157 15.34 -7.40 3.02
N ILE A 158 14.98 -8.06 1.92
CA ILE A 158 15.82 -8.22 0.73
C ILE A 158 14.92 -8.13 -0.50
N ASP A 159 15.40 -7.45 -1.54
CA ASP A 159 14.85 -7.56 -2.89
C ASP A 159 15.98 -7.55 -3.94
N VAL A 160 15.70 -7.98 -5.15
CA VAL A 160 16.64 -7.95 -6.27
C VAL A 160 15.92 -7.45 -7.51
N SER A 161 16.60 -6.54 -8.21
CA SER A 161 16.18 -6.00 -9.49
C SER A 161 15.79 -7.07 -10.52
N ASN A 162 14.78 -6.77 -11.34
CA ASN A 162 14.27 -7.63 -12.41
C ASN A 162 15.32 -7.99 -13.50
N ASP A 163 16.38 -7.19 -13.60
CA ASP A 163 17.51 -7.42 -14.51
C ASP A 163 18.68 -8.15 -13.83
N GLY A 164 18.61 -8.38 -12.52
CA GLY A 164 19.61 -9.09 -11.74
C GLY A 164 20.92 -8.31 -11.60
N ARG A 165 20.93 -6.99 -11.80
CA ARG A 165 22.13 -6.15 -11.60
C ARG A 165 22.32 -5.76 -10.14
N PHE A 166 21.23 -5.47 -9.45
CA PHE A 166 21.21 -4.95 -8.09
C PHE A 166 20.50 -5.87 -7.11
N LEU A 167 21.06 -5.96 -5.91
CA LEU A 167 20.48 -6.59 -4.73
C LEU A 167 20.36 -5.50 -3.65
N ALA A 168 19.18 -5.31 -3.08
CA ALA A 168 18.96 -4.39 -1.99
C ALA A 168 18.74 -5.16 -0.69
N VAL A 169 19.39 -4.73 0.38
CA VAL A 169 19.33 -5.39 1.69
C VAL A 169 19.09 -4.35 2.75
N ALA A 170 18.03 -4.52 3.54
CA ALA A 170 17.83 -3.79 4.77
C ALA A 170 18.26 -4.64 5.97
N SER A 171 18.86 -3.97 6.95
CA SER A 171 19.27 -4.61 8.20
C SER A 171 19.11 -3.68 9.39
N LYS A 172 19.06 -4.24 10.58
CA LYS A 172 18.81 -3.52 11.83
C LYS A 172 19.81 -3.92 12.92
N GLU A 173 20.36 -2.91 13.59
CA GLU A 173 21.17 -3.09 14.78
C GLU A 173 20.28 -3.54 15.96
N THR A 174 20.44 -4.78 16.40
CA THR A 174 19.65 -5.35 17.52
C THR A 174 20.44 -5.38 18.84
N SER A 175 21.75 -5.12 18.80
CA SER A 175 22.63 -5.12 19.97
C SER A 175 22.51 -3.83 20.82
N LEU A 176 21.87 -2.79 20.29
CA LEU A 176 21.71 -1.50 20.97
C LEU A 176 20.31 -1.37 21.63
N PRO A 177 20.18 -0.50 22.65
CA PRO A 177 18.88 -0.07 23.18
C PRO A 177 17.95 0.45 22.08
N ILE A 178 16.64 0.22 22.18
CA ILE A 178 15.64 0.51 21.12
C ILE A 178 15.75 1.94 20.56
N ASN A 179 15.99 2.92 21.42
CA ASN A 179 16.14 4.34 21.06
C ASN A 179 17.47 4.67 20.36
N GLU A 180 18.42 3.74 20.36
CA GLU A 180 19.72 3.84 19.71
C GLU A 180 19.84 2.92 18.49
N GLN A 181 18.87 2.01 18.27
CA GLN A 181 18.88 1.08 17.14
C GLN A 181 18.83 1.83 15.81
N ARG A 182 19.76 1.47 14.93
CA ARG A 182 19.82 1.97 13.56
C ARG A 182 19.31 0.94 12.57
N THR A 183 18.74 1.44 11.50
CA THR A 183 18.41 0.66 10.32
C THR A 183 19.33 1.10 9.18
N HIS A 184 19.93 0.11 8.54
CA HIS A 184 20.84 0.26 7.42
C HIS A 184 20.18 -0.27 6.16
N PHE A 185 20.36 0.45 5.06
CA PHE A 185 19.87 0.05 3.76
C PHE A 185 21.02 0.07 2.76
N TYR A 186 21.31 -1.08 2.17
CA TYR A 186 22.48 -1.29 1.31
C TYR A 186 22.08 -1.70 -0.10
N LEU A 187 22.88 -1.28 -1.07
CA LEU A 187 22.84 -1.72 -2.45
C LEU A 187 24.09 -2.56 -2.75
N TYR A 188 23.88 -3.74 -3.33
CA TYR A 188 24.89 -4.71 -3.74
C TYR A 188 24.81 -4.97 -5.24
N ASN A 189 25.93 -5.41 -5.80
CA ASN A 189 25.93 -6.02 -7.13
C ASN A 189 25.40 -7.45 -7.00
N ALA A 190 24.27 -7.77 -7.63
CA ALA A 190 23.62 -9.08 -7.48
C ALA A 190 24.37 -10.23 -8.16
N GLN A 191 25.36 -9.96 -9.03
CA GLN A 191 26.18 -11.01 -9.65
C GLN A 191 27.36 -11.40 -8.76
N THR A 192 28.05 -10.41 -8.20
CA THR A 192 29.26 -10.62 -7.39
C THR A 192 28.99 -10.66 -5.89
N MET A 193 27.81 -10.20 -5.48
CA MET A 193 27.39 -9.97 -4.10
C MET A 193 28.33 -9.03 -3.33
N GLN A 194 29.03 -8.15 -4.05
CA GLN A 194 29.86 -7.11 -3.44
C GLN A 194 29.03 -5.86 -3.15
N PRO A 195 29.27 -5.18 -2.01
CA PRO A 195 28.58 -3.95 -1.69
C PRO A 195 28.94 -2.88 -2.74
N ILE A 196 27.91 -2.20 -3.26
CA ILE A 196 28.07 -1.00 -4.07
C ILE A 196 28.07 0.21 -3.14
N ARG A 197 27.12 0.27 -2.21
CA ARG A 197 26.90 1.45 -1.36
C ARG A 197 25.96 1.18 -0.18
N GLU A 198 26.12 1.93 0.91
CA GLU A 198 25.08 2.18 1.92
C GLU A 198 24.19 3.34 1.46
N LEU A 199 22.94 3.04 1.11
CA LEU A 199 21.94 4.02 0.66
C LEU A 199 21.45 4.85 1.83
N GLU A 200 21.31 4.24 3.00
CA GLU A 200 20.80 4.90 4.19
C GLU A 200 21.28 4.26 5.49
N ASN A 201 21.45 5.10 6.51
CA ASN A 201 21.76 4.74 7.89
C ASN A 201 21.03 5.73 8.80
N VAL A 202 19.90 5.31 9.36
CA VAL A 202 19.02 6.18 10.14
C VAL A 202 18.70 5.58 11.50
N LEU A 203 18.57 6.44 12.50
CA LEU A 203 18.00 6.08 13.79
C LEU A 203 16.55 5.66 13.54
N ALA A 204 16.25 4.41 13.86
CA ALA A 204 14.96 3.83 13.50
C ALA A 204 13.98 3.80 14.67
N GLU A 205 14.38 4.22 15.89
CA GLU A 205 13.58 4.10 17.12
C GLU A 205 12.98 2.69 17.27
N GLY A 206 13.75 1.66 16.89
CA GLY A 206 13.32 0.28 16.87
C GLY A 206 12.49 -0.17 15.67
N ARG A 207 12.27 0.66 14.64
CA ARG A 207 11.51 0.29 13.44
C ARG A 207 12.37 -0.42 12.39
N THR A 208 11.75 -1.31 11.64
CA THR A 208 12.37 -2.18 10.64
C THR A 208 11.94 -1.74 9.25
N ILE A 209 12.85 -1.84 8.27
CA ILE A 209 12.45 -1.84 6.86
C ILE A 209 12.04 -3.27 6.52
N GLU A 210 10.74 -3.46 6.28
CA GLU A 210 10.16 -4.78 6.03
C GLU A 210 9.92 -5.02 4.54
N PHE A 211 9.65 -3.95 3.79
CA PHE A 211 9.34 -4.00 2.36
C PHE A 211 10.29 -3.17 1.55
N ILE A 212 11.12 -3.83 0.77
CA ILE A 212 11.93 -3.22 -0.28
C ILE A 212 11.33 -3.65 -1.60
N GLN A 213 11.29 -2.73 -2.56
CA GLN A 213 10.97 -3.10 -3.94
C GLN A 213 11.82 -2.31 -4.93
N PHE A 214 12.29 -2.96 -5.98
CA PHE A 214 12.86 -2.30 -7.16
C PHE A 214 11.78 -1.85 -8.15
N SER A 215 12.04 -0.77 -8.88
CA SER A 215 11.27 -0.41 -10.07
C SER A 215 11.49 -1.42 -11.20
N GLU A 216 10.59 -1.42 -12.20
CA GLU A 216 10.57 -2.43 -13.25
C GLU A 216 11.90 -2.50 -14.02
N ASN A 217 12.49 -1.35 -14.35
CA ASN A 217 13.77 -1.25 -15.04
C ASN A 217 15.00 -1.16 -14.09
N ALA A 218 14.79 -1.35 -12.79
CA ALA A 218 15.81 -1.23 -11.75
C ALA A 218 16.50 0.14 -11.66
N LYS A 219 15.86 1.21 -12.17
CA LYS A 219 16.33 2.59 -12.02
C LYS A 219 16.19 3.07 -10.58
N TYR A 220 15.15 2.59 -9.89
CA TYR A 220 14.85 2.98 -8.52
C TYR A 220 14.71 1.78 -7.61
N VAL A 221 14.99 2.00 -6.34
CA VAL A 221 14.63 1.11 -5.24
C VAL A 221 14.02 1.95 -4.14
N GLY A 222 12.99 1.43 -3.49
CA GLY A 222 12.36 2.12 -2.38
C GLY A 222 11.98 1.18 -1.26
N TYR A 223 11.56 1.79 -0.18
CA TYR A 223 10.90 1.09 0.92
C TYR A 223 9.87 1.99 1.61
N GLY A 224 8.93 1.37 2.32
CA GLY A 224 8.02 2.06 3.23
C GLY A 224 8.49 1.95 4.68
N GLN A 225 8.35 3.02 5.44
CA GLN A 225 8.60 3.05 6.88
C GLN A 225 7.61 3.96 7.59
N LEU A 226 7.46 3.77 8.89
CA LEU A 226 6.85 4.77 9.75
C LEU A 226 7.99 5.57 10.41
N THR A 227 7.94 6.90 10.40
CA THR A 227 8.89 7.75 11.16
C THR A 227 8.12 8.72 12.05
N GLY A 228 8.34 8.71 13.37
CA GLY A 228 7.60 9.58 14.30
C GLY A 228 6.08 9.36 14.28
N GLY A 229 5.64 8.16 13.90
CA GLY A 229 4.23 7.83 13.66
C GLY A 229 3.70 8.16 12.26
N THR A 230 4.44 8.91 11.43
CA THR A 230 3.98 9.26 10.08
C THR A 230 4.46 8.21 9.06
N PRO A 231 3.55 7.62 8.26
CA PRO A 231 3.92 6.78 7.12
C PRO A 231 4.70 7.55 6.08
N LYS A 232 5.78 6.95 5.61
CA LYS A 232 6.74 7.55 4.69
C LYS A 232 7.25 6.50 3.72
N ALA A 233 7.33 6.87 2.45
CA ALA A 233 8.09 6.10 1.47
C ALA A 233 9.39 6.83 1.15
N THR A 234 10.48 6.07 1.16
CA THR A 234 11.81 6.57 0.80
C THR A 234 12.26 5.88 -0.46
N PHE A 235 12.79 6.63 -1.42
CA PHE A 235 13.24 6.12 -2.70
C PHE A 235 14.66 6.58 -3.03
N PHE A 236 15.36 5.74 -3.79
CA PHE A 236 16.74 5.94 -4.22
C PHE A 236 16.88 5.64 -5.69
N SER A 237 17.66 6.43 -6.43
CA SER A 237 18.18 5.97 -7.72
C SER A 237 19.31 4.97 -7.52
N CYS A 238 19.27 3.88 -8.29
CA CYS A 238 20.30 2.84 -8.26
C CYS A 238 21.54 3.23 -9.05
N GLU A 239 21.43 4.24 -9.92
CA GLU A 239 22.48 4.72 -10.82
C GLU A 239 22.84 6.18 -10.55
N SER A 240 24.01 6.59 -11.09
CA SER A 240 24.54 7.94 -10.99
C SER A 240 23.83 8.92 -11.96
N PRO A 241 23.51 10.15 -11.55
CA PRO A 241 23.70 10.71 -10.22
C PRO A 241 22.71 10.12 -9.22
N TYR A 242 23.22 9.77 -8.04
CA TYR A 242 22.41 9.20 -6.98
C TYR A 242 21.49 10.25 -6.39
N LYS A 243 20.19 9.93 -6.33
CA LYS A 243 19.15 10.78 -5.76
C LYS A 243 18.40 10.01 -4.68
N LYS A 244 18.14 10.68 -3.56
CA LYS A 244 17.21 10.25 -2.53
C LYS A 244 16.04 11.22 -2.54
N TRP A 245 14.81 10.71 -2.49
CA TRP A 245 13.62 11.52 -2.25
C TRP A 245 12.62 10.76 -1.40
N GLU A 246 11.67 11.49 -0.84
CA GLU A 246 10.76 11.00 0.19
C GLU A 246 9.35 11.49 -0.08
N VAL A 247 8.37 10.64 0.16
CA VAL A 247 6.94 11.00 0.06
C VAL A 247 6.31 10.91 1.44
N ASN A 248 5.96 12.07 1.99
CA ASN A 248 5.38 12.27 3.33
C ASN A 248 3.96 12.88 3.20
N LYS A 249 3.03 12.14 2.61
CA LYS A 249 1.67 12.64 2.26
C LYS A 249 0.52 11.85 2.88
N MET A 250 0.80 11.11 3.95
CA MET A 250 -0.18 10.30 4.65
C MET A 250 -0.48 10.94 6.01
N ASP A 251 -1.38 11.93 6.03
CA ASP A 251 -1.75 12.73 7.21
C ASP A 251 -2.61 11.98 8.26
N GLN A 252 -2.63 10.64 8.24
CA GLN A 252 -3.59 9.82 8.99
C GLN A 252 -2.88 8.93 10.04
N PRO A 253 -3.60 8.50 11.11
CA PRO A 253 -3.03 8.10 12.39
C PRO A 253 -2.04 6.93 12.32
N PRO A 254 -1.19 6.79 13.36
CA PRO A 254 0.19 6.29 13.25
C PRO A 254 0.35 4.77 13.19
N TYR A 255 -0.67 4.04 12.75
CA TYR A 255 -0.71 2.59 12.88
C TYR A 255 -0.43 1.89 11.56
N GLY A 256 0.83 1.51 11.41
CA GLY A 256 1.19 0.23 10.81
C GLY A 256 2.06 0.25 9.57
N MET A 257 2.39 -0.95 9.11
CA MET A 257 3.41 -1.19 8.10
C MET A 257 3.10 -0.42 6.81
N THR A 258 4.07 0.32 6.31
CA THR A 258 3.98 0.93 4.98
C THR A 258 4.58 -0.04 3.99
N SER A 259 3.75 -0.64 3.15
CA SER A 259 4.23 -1.38 1.99
C SER A 259 4.25 -0.43 0.79
N ILE A 260 5.18 -0.65 -0.12
CA ILE A 260 5.27 0.11 -1.36
C ILE A 260 5.34 -0.87 -2.52
N GLY A 261 4.88 -0.46 -3.70
CA GLY A 261 5.22 -1.17 -4.90
C GLY A 261 5.19 -0.30 -6.14
N PHE A 262 6.13 -0.58 -7.03
CA PHE A 262 6.28 0.18 -8.25
C PHE A 262 5.24 -0.21 -9.28
N ILE A 263 4.64 0.80 -9.90
CA ILE A 263 3.78 0.67 -11.07
C ILE A 263 4.58 1.27 -12.21
N LYS A 264 5.25 0.41 -12.98
CA LYS A 264 6.30 0.82 -13.94
C LYS A 264 7.39 1.60 -13.19
N ASP A 265 8.08 2.52 -13.87
CA ASP A 265 9.12 3.36 -13.27
C ASP A 265 8.63 4.77 -12.90
N GLU A 266 7.36 5.06 -13.15
CA GLU A 266 6.80 6.41 -13.11
C GLU A 266 5.88 6.60 -11.90
N TYR A 267 5.35 5.51 -11.38
CA TYR A 267 4.35 5.54 -10.32
C TYR A 267 4.72 4.56 -9.21
N THR A 268 4.27 4.89 -8.00
CA THR A 268 4.38 3.99 -6.85
C THR A 268 3.03 3.92 -6.15
N PHE A 269 2.63 2.70 -5.81
CA PHE A 269 1.49 2.41 -4.95
C PHE A 269 2.01 2.26 -3.53
N MET A 270 1.46 3.01 -2.60
CA MET A 270 1.84 2.95 -1.20
C MET A 270 0.63 2.55 -0.39
N THR A 271 0.80 1.60 0.53
CA THR A 271 -0.28 1.17 1.43
C THR A 271 0.17 1.31 2.87
N THR A 272 -0.71 1.76 3.74
CA THR A 272 -0.57 1.63 5.19
C THR A 272 -1.52 0.56 5.68
N GLY A 273 -1.04 -0.31 6.57
CA GLY A 273 -1.84 -1.36 7.18
C GLY A 273 -2.15 -1.06 8.65
N GLY A 274 -3.34 -0.55 8.96
CA GLY A 274 -3.85 -0.43 10.32
C GLY A 274 -4.98 -1.45 10.59
N LEU A 275 -5.22 -1.77 11.87
CA LEU A 275 -6.30 -2.69 12.27
C LEU A 275 -7.70 -2.13 11.99
N THR A 276 -7.85 -0.80 12.02
CA THR A 276 -9.14 -0.12 11.89
C THR A 276 -9.28 0.58 10.55
N GLU A 277 -8.19 1.10 10.00
CA GLU A 277 -8.16 1.83 8.74
C GLU A 277 -6.87 1.51 8.00
N SER A 278 -6.99 1.36 6.68
CA SER A 278 -5.84 1.21 5.79
C SER A 278 -5.97 2.24 4.69
N TYR A 279 -4.87 2.90 4.36
CA TYR A 279 -4.85 3.89 3.29
C TYR A 279 -3.97 3.39 2.17
N SER A 280 -4.44 3.56 0.95
CA SER A 280 -3.68 3.28 -0.26
C SER A 280 -3.67 4.50 -1.15
N LEU A 281 -2.54 4.82 -1.74
CA LEU A 281 -2.43 5.91 -2.70
C LEU A 281 -1.46 5.59 -3.83
N ILE A 282 -1.68 6.19 -4.98
CA ILE A 282 -0.74 6.18 -6.10
C ILE A 282 -0.10 7.55 -6.22
N TRP A 283 1.22 7.54 -6.24
CA TRP A 283 2.04 8.72 -6.39
C TRP A 283 2.75 8.70 -7.74
N ASP A 284 2.63 9.80 -8.48
CA ASP A 284 3.40 10.07 -9.69
C ASP A 284 4.77 10.61 -9.27
N ILE A 285 5.79 9.79 -9.50
CA ILE A 285 7.18 10.07 -9.09
C ILE A 285 7.74 11.26 -9.88
N ASN A 286 7.40 11.37 -11.17
CA ASN A 286 7.98 12.38 -12.04
C ASN A 286 7.37 13.76 -11.81
N HIS A 287 6.08 13.83 -11.47
CA HIS A 287 5.35 15.08 -11.24
C HIS A 287 5.18 15.42 -9.76
N GLU A 288 5.68 14.57 -8.86
CA GLU A 288 5.57 14.73 -7.40
C GLU A 288 4.14 15.03 -6.95
N LYS A 289 3.18 14.27 -7.48
CA LYS A 289 1.75 14.44 -7.16
C LYS A 289 1.06 13.13 -6.87
N GLU A 290 0.06 13.20 -6.02
CA GLU A 290 -0.90 12.13 -5.83
C GLU A 290 -1.85 12.09 -7.02
N ILE A 291 -2.15 10.89 -7.51
CA ILE A 291 -3.10 10.69 -8.62
C ILE A 291 -4.28 9.79 -8.25
N TYR A 292 -4.21 9.11 -7.12
CA TYR A 292 -5.29 8.27 -6.62
C TYR A 292 -5.12 8.01 -5.13
N ARG A 293 -6.25 7.97 -4.41
CA ARG A 293 -6.29 7.64 -2.99
C ARG A 293 -7.56 6.87 -2.67
N THR A 294 -7.44 5.89 -1.79
CA THR A 294 -8.55 5.09 -1.26
C THR A 294 -8.24 4.64 0.15
N ASN A 295 -9.27 4.45 0.97
CA ASN A 295 -9.19 3.92 2.33
C ASN A 295 -9.78 2.49 2.45
N LYS A 296 -10.09 1.86 1.31
CA LYS A 296 -10.79 0.57 1.27
C LYS A 296 -9.85 -0.64 1.25
N TYR A 297 -8.61 -0.43 0.86
CA TYR A 297 -7.63 -1.49 0.59
C TYR A 297 -6.34 -1.20 1.35
N GLY A 298 -5.73 -2.23 1.95
CA GLY A 298 -4.37 -2.14 2.45
C GLY A 298 -4.01 -3.16 3.52
N SER A 299 -2.72 -3.53 3.49
CA SER A 299 -1.89 -4.24 4.49
C SER A 299 -0.81 -5.11 3.82
N SER A 300 -0.97 -5.43 2.53
CA SER A 300 0.01 -6.22 1.77
C SER A 300 0.72 -5.42 0.67
N LEU A 301 1.85 -5.96 0.22
CA LEU A 301 2.65 -5.43 -0.89
C LEU A 301 1.79 -5.34 -2.18
N PRO A 302 1.56 -4.15 -2.73
CA PRO A 302 0.88 -4.00 -4.01
C PRO A 302 1.77 -4.52 -5.14
N ILE A 303 1.20 -5.22 -6.11
CA ILE A 303 1.93 -5.71 -7.28
C ILE A 303 1.26 -5.25 -8.56
N PHE A 304 2.06 -4.76 -9.50
CA PHE A 304 1.58 -4.35 -10.81
C PHE A 304 1.47 -5.55 -11.75
N ASN A 305 0.36 -5.64 -12.47
CA ASN A 305 0.12 -6.61 -13.51
C ASN A 305 0.29 -5.95 -14.90
N PRO A 306 1.46 -6.11 -15.55
CA PRO A 306 1.73 -5.42 -16.82
C PRO A 306 0.87 -5.93 -17.97
N LYS A 307 0.34 -7.17 -17.89
CA LYS A 307 -0.47 -7.77 -18.96
C LYS A 307 -1.81 -7.05 -19.13
N TYR A 308 -2.44 -6.71 -18.00
CA TYR A 308 -3.75 -6.07 -17.97
C TYR A 308 -3.70 -4.60 -17.51
N ASN A 309 -2.50 -4.08 -17.23
CA ASN A 309 -2.27 -2.75 -16.68
C ASN A 309 -3.18 -2.52 -15.45
N SER A 310 -3.08 -3.43 -14.49
CA SER A 310 -3.87 -3.42 -13.26
C SER A 310 -2.96 -3.54 -12.04
N ILE A 311 -3.49 -3.17 -10.87
CA ILE A 311 -2.76 -3.21 -9.60
C ILE A 311 -3.47 -4.19 -8.68
N ILE A 312 -2.75 -5.19 -8.18
CA ILE A 312 -3.27 -6.16 -7.23
C ILE A 312 -2.88 -5.75 -5.83
N VAL A 313 -3.87 -5.64 -4.94
CA VAL A 313 -3.67 -5.27 -3.54
C VAL A 313 -4.38 -6.31 -2.67
N GLY A 314 -3.67 -6.84 -1.67
CA GLY A 314 -4.22 -7.76 -0.68
C GLY A 314 -4.54 -7.10 0.68
N GLY A 315 -5.46 -7.72 1.41
CA GLY A 315 -5.96 -7.34 2.73
C GLY A 315 -6.89 -8.43 3.30
N ILE A 316 -8.15 -8.12 3.60
CA ILE A 316 -9.18 -9.14 3.96
C ILE A 316 -9.60 -10.01 2.73
N GLY A 317 -9.08 -9.66 1.56
CA GLY A 317 -9.15 -10.42 0.31
C GLY A 317 -8.16 -9.79 -0.67
N TYR A 318 -8.33 -10.06 -1.96
CA TYR A 318 -7.56 -9.42 -3.02
C TYR A 318 -8.48 -8.55 -3.88
N VAL A 319 -7.97 -7.41 -4.30
CA VAL A 319 -8.63 -6.52 -5.26
C VAL A 319 -7.68 -6.28 -6.43
N SER A 320 -8.25 -6.21 -7.63
CA SER A 320 -7.56 -5.67 -8.80
C SER A 320 -8.13 -4.32 -9.15
N LEU A 321 -7.26 -3.31 -9.28
CA LEU A 321 -7.61 -1.96 -9.69
C LEU A 321 -7.18 -1.72 -11.14
N ASP A 322 -8.07 -1.17 -11.96
CA ASP A 322 -7.80 -0.77 -13.34
C ASP A 322 -6.95 0.50 -13.35
N PHE A 323 -5.66 0.35 -13.64
CA PHE A 323 -4.74 1.48 -13.63
C PHE A 323 -4.98 2.45 -14.80
N ASN A 324 -5.50 1.98 -15.95
CA ASN A 324 -5.86 2.87 -17.04
C ASN A 324 -7.03 3.77 -16.64
N LYS A 325 -8.03 3.20 -15.98
CA LYS A 325 -9.18 3.97 -15.49
C LYS A 325 -8.76 5.03 -14.48
N ILE A 326 -7.85 4.68 -13.57
CA ILE A 326 -7.26 5.63 -12.63
C ILE A 326 -6.58 6.79 -13.37
N LEU A 327 -5.66 6.50 -14.30
CA LEU A 327 -4.97 7.53 -15.07
C LEU A 327 -5.92 8.42 -15.88
N ASN A 328 -6.99 7.85 -16.44
CA ASN A 328 -7.97 8.61 -17.21
C ASN A 328 -8.91 9.43 -16.30
N SER A 329 -9.20 8.97 -15.08
CA SER A 329 -9.96 9.76 -14.11
C SER A 329 -9.23 11.01 -13.65
N VAL A 330 -7.89 10.98 -13.68
CA VAL A 330 -7.00 12.13 -13.40
C VAL A 330 -7.01 13.15 -14.55
N SER A 331 -7.48 12.77 -15.74
CA SER A 331 -7.49 13.63 -16.95
C SER A 331 -8.76 14.47 -17.12
N VAL A 332 -9.74 14.33 -16.23
CA VAL A 332 -10.74 15.36 -16.04
C VAL A 332 -10.09 16.34 -15.09
N ASP A 333 -9.97 17.61 -15.47
CA ASP A 333 -9.51 18.71 -14.62
C ASP A 333 -10.40 18.83 -13.37
N GLU A 334 -10.32 17.89 -12.42
CA GLU A 334 -10.57 18.21 -11.03
C GLU A 334 -9.42 19.13 -10.66
N PRO A 335 -9.70 20.42 -10.41
CA PRO A 335 -8.64 21.33 -10.04
C PRO A 335 -7.93 20.71 -8.83
N ASN A 336 -6.60 20.83 -8.79
CA ASN A 336 -5.77 20.62 -7.61
C ASN A 336 -6.17 21.61 -6.49
N GLU A 337 -7.46 21.88 -6.29
CA GLU A 337 -7.93 22.54 -5.12
C GLU A 337 -7.64 21.60 -3.97
N PRO A 338 -6.84 22.03 -2.99
CA PRO A 338 -6.66 21.25 -1.78
C PRO A 338 -8.08 20.95 -1.28
N ILE A 339 -8.39 19.66 -1.14
CA ILE A 339 -9.56 19.25 -0.37
C ILE A 339 -9.33 19.88 1.00
N LEU A 340 -9.99 21.00 1.29
CA LEU A 340 -9.97 21.61 2.61
C LEU A 340 -10.52 20.54 3.56
N LYS A 341 -9.62 19.87 4.27
CA LYS A 341 -9.96 18.90 5.31
C LYS A 341 -10.32 19.70 6.55
N PHE A 342 -11.57 20.14 6.64
CA PHE A 342 -12.09 20.66 7.90
C PHE A 342 -12.79 19.55 8.69
N ILE A 343 -12.90 19.75 10.00
CA ILE A 343 -13.68 18.91 10.91
C ILE A 343 -14.77 19.79 11.51
N SER A 344 -16.00 19.29 11.57
CA SER A 344 -17.08 19.95 12.28
C SER A 344 -17.52 19.19 13.54
N ASP A 345 -17.78 19.93 14.63
CA ASP A 345 -18.30 19.41 15.90
C ASP A 345 -19.43 20.33 16.41
N TYR A 346 -20.62 19.76 16.66
CA TYR A 346 -21.77 20.51 17.15
C TYR A 346 -22.09 20.17 18.60
N ARG A 347 -21.86 21.13 19.51
CA ARG A 347 -22.09 20.95 20.94
C ARG A 347 -22.63 22.21 21.61
N ASN A 348 -23.60 22.02 22.50
CA ASN A 348 -24.18 23.10 23.33
C ASN A 348 -24.66 24.33 22.53
N GLY A 349 -25.18 24.13 21.32
CA GLY A 349 -25.65 25.23 20.47
C GLY A 349 -24.54 25.98 19.72
N ILE A 350 -23.36 25.37 19.58
CA ILE A 350 -22.21 25.93 18.87
C ILE A 350 -21.71 24.89 17.87
N LEU A 351 -21.64 25.26 16.59
CA LEU A 351 -20.93 24.51 15.56
C LEU A 351 -19.49 25.00 15.52
N MET A 352 -18.55 24.14 15.89
CA MET A 352 -17.13 24.37 15.73
C MET A 352 -16.68 23.79 14.40
N ILE A 353 -15.93 24.57 13.63
CA ILE A 353 -15.31 24.11 12.38
C ILE A 353 -13.82 24.37 12.49
N SER A 354 -12.98 23.35 12.39
CA SER A 354 -11.52 23.46 12.51
C SER A 354 -10.80 22.92 11.27
N GLY A 355 -9.54 23.32 11.07
CA GLY A 355 -8.72 22.83 9.96
C GLY A 355 -8.99 23.50 8.61
N ILE A 356 -9.64 24.67 8.61
CA ILE A 356 -9.88 25.44 7.38
C ILE A 356 -8.61 26.21 7.01
N GLU A 357 -7.89 25.73 6.01
CA GLU A 357 -6.81 26.48 5.34
C GLU A 357 -7.41 27.27 4.18
N SER A 358 -7.92 28.48 4.45
CA SER A 358 -8.55 29.33 3.44
C SER A 358 -7.52 30.22 2.73
N ASN A 359 -7.59 30.25 1.40
CA ASN A 359 -6.78 31.18 0.59
C ASN A 359 -7.51 32.51 0.31
N SER A 360 -8.84 32.57 0.46
CA SER A 360 -9.59 33.82 0.33
C SER A 360 -9.62 34.61 1.64
N GLN A 361 -9.85 35.92 1.50
CA GLN A 361 -10.08 36.83 2.64
C GLN A 361 -11.41 36.55 3.36
N GLU A 362 -12.37 35.95 2.66
CA GLU A 362 -13.68 35.59 3.17
C GLU A 362 -14.07 34.20 2.69
N ILE A 363 -14.69 33.43 3.58
CA ILE A 363 -15.40 32.20 3.23
C ILE A 363 -16.90 32.39 3.43
N ASN A 364 -17.72 31.87 2.52
CA ASN A 364 -19.16 31.79 2.72
C ASN A 364 -19.51 30.44 3.33
N LEU A 365 -20.18 30.46 4.47
CA LEU A 365 -20.69 29.28 5.15
C LEU A 365 -22.20 29.23 4.96
N SER A 366 -22.72 28.06 4.62
CA SER A 366 -24.15 27.80 4.70
C SER A 366 -24.40 26.44 5.34
N ILE A 367 -25.50 26.33 6.06
CA ILE A 367 -25.95 25.07 6.65
C ILE A 367 -27.33 24.82 6.06
N ASN A 368 -27.52 23.63 5.49
CA ASN A 368 -28.80 23.19 4.95
C ASN A 368 -29.30 21.98 5.75
N ASP A 369 -30.60 21.84 5.89
CA ASP A 369 -31.18 20.57 6.35
C ASP A 369 -31.07 19.49 5.26
N ILE A 370 -31.41 18.24 5.58
CA ILE A 370 -31.40 17.13 4.61
C ILE A 370 -32.39 17.30 3.45
N GLN A 371 -33.35 18.22 3.56
CA GLN A 371 -34.28 18.55 2.48
C GLN A 371 -33.72 19.65 1.57
N GLY A 372 -32.53 20.19 1.86
CA GLY A 372 -31.89 21.26 1.12
C GLY A 372 -32.40 22.66 1.50
N ASN A 373 -33.16 22.80 2.59
CA ASN A 373 -33.55 24.13 3.06
C ASN A 373 -32.39 24.74 3.85
N MET A 374 -32.01 25.95 3.47
CA MET A 374 -30.97 26.71 4.16
C MET A 374 -31.47 27.16 5.53
N VAL A 375 -30.79 26.70 6.59
CA VAL A 375 -31.08 27.07 7.99
C VAL A 375 -30.12 28.13 8.52
N PHE A 376 -28.98 28.31 7.87
CA PHE A 376 -27.97 29.30 8.25
C PHE A 376 -27.14 29.72 7.05
N GLN A 377 -26.74 30.99 7.02
CA GLN A 377 -25.75 31.51 6.11
C GLN A 377 -24.94 32.59 6.81
N ASN A 378 -23.62 32.56 6.65
CA ASN A 378 -22.74 33.59 7.19
C ASN A 378 -21.51 33.78 6.30
N ARG A 379 -20.92 34.96 6.36
CA ARG A 379 -19.62 35.25 5.77
C ARG A 379 -18.60 35.41 6.88
N VAL A 380 -17.57 34.58 6.86
CA VAL A 380 -16.50 34.64 7.85
C VAL A 380 -15.29 35.24 7.17
N LYS A 381 -14.93 36.46 7.58
CA LYS A 381 -13.64 37.06 7.24
C LYS A 381 -12.57 36.32 8.01
N GLN A 382 -11.50 35.90 7.34
CA GLN A 382 -10.37 35.14 7.90
C GLN A 382 -10.13 35.35 9.41
N VAL A 383 -10.51 34.37 10.25
CA VAL A 383 -10.22 34.35 11.69
C VAL A 383 -9.96 32.90 12.15
N SER A 384 -8.76 32.65 12.68
CA SER A 384 -8.34 31.47 13.46
C SER A 384 -8.47 30.06 12.82
N ASP A 385 -7.68 29.11 13.32
CA ASP A 385 -7.76 27.67 12.96
C ASP A 385 -9.13 27.04 13.29
N ILE A 386 -9.98 27.75 14.05
CA ILE A 386 -11.28 27.33 14.53
C ILE A 386 -12.29 28.45 14.31
N ILE A 387 -13.43 28.11 13.70
CA ILE A 387 -14.61 28.96 13.53
C ILE A 387 -15.69 28.45 14.47
N GLU A 388 -16.20 29.33 15.32
CA GLU A 388 -17.31 29.02 16.21
C GLU A 388 -18.59 29.73 15.75
N ILE A 389 -19.62 28.95 15.43
CA ILE A 389 -20.91 29.46 14.96
C ILE A 389 -21.95 29.16 16.04
N PRO A 390 -22.38 30.16 16.83
CA PRO A 390 -23.47 29.97 17.77
C PRO A 390 -24.78 29.83 16.99
N ILE A 391 -25.28 28.59 16.90
CA ILE A 391 -26.51 28.25 16.19
C ILE A 391 -27.29 27.20 16.97
N LYS A 392 -28.60 27.43 17.14
CA LYS A 392 -29.51 26.45 17.72
C LYS A 392 -30.18 25.68 16.59
N LEU A 393 -29.76 24.45 16.41
CA LEU A 393 -30.33 23.51 15.46
C LEU A 393 -31.31 22.59 16.19
N GLN A 394 -32.34 22.13 15.46
CA GLN A 394 -33.17 21.04 15.96
C GLN A 394 -32.38 19.72 15.84
N SER A 395 -32.82 18.67 16.53
CA SER A 395 -32.18 17.36 16.35
C SER A 395 -32.41 16.87 14.91
N GLY A 396 -31.33 16.60 14.18
CA GLY A 396 -31.36 16.23 12.78
C GLY A 396 -29.95 16.09 12.21
N VAL A 397 -29.86 15.79 10.92
CA VAL A 397 -28.61 15.80 10.15
C VAL A 397 -28.59 17.09 9.34
N TYR A 398 -27.44 17.76 9.29
CA TYR A 398 -27.26 18.99 8.54
C TYR A 398 -26.08 18.88 7.59
N ILE A 399 -26.14 19.64 6.50
CA ILE A 399 -25.08 19.74 5.50
C ILE A 399 -24.42 21.10 5.67
N LEU A 400 -23.21 21.12 6.21
CA LEU A 400 -22.33 22.30 6.20
C LEU A 400 -21.73 22.44 4.80
N GLN A 401 -21.89 23.60 4.19
CA GLN A 401 -21.27 23.97 2.92
C GLN A 401 -20.36 25.17 3.14
N ILE A 402 -19.11 25.06 2.69
CA ILE A 402 -18.09 26.11 2.77
C ILE A 402 -17.67 26.47 1.35
N GLN A 403 -17.78 27.76 1.01
CA GLN A 403 -17.28 28.30 -0.24
C GLN A 403 -16.11 29.24 0.04
N ASP A 404 -14.92 28.86 -0.40
CA ASP A 404 -13.68 29.65 -0.33
C ASP A 404 -13.30 30.10 -1.75
N GLY A 405 -13.67 31.32 -2.12
CA GLY A 405 -13.50 31.81 -3.50
C GLY A 405 -14.34 31.00 -4.49
N ASN A 406 -13.67 30.28 -5.40
CA ASN A 406 -14.31 29.38 -6.37
C ASN A 406 -14.44 27.94 -5.84
N ASN A 407 -13.85 27.65 -4.69
CA ASN A 407 -13.76 26.30 -4.13
C ASN A 407 -15.01 26.03 -3.30
N TYR A 408 -15.58 24.83 -3.43
CA TYR A 408 -16.77 24.40 -2.69
C TYR A 408 -16.50 23.10 -1.93
N HIS A 409 -16.88 23.09 -0.65
CA HIS A 409 -16.74 21.93 0.22
C HIS A 409 -18.04 21.65 0.96
N SER A 410 -18.32 20.37 1.25
CA SER A 410 -19.50 19.97 2.02
C SER A 410 -19.22 18.82 2.99
N GLU A 411 -19.78 18.91 4.19
CA GLU A 411 -19.71 17.86 5.23
C GLU A 411 -21.08 17.71 5.91
N ASN A 412 -21.41 16.48 6.33
CA ASN A 412 -22.59 16.22 7.15
C ASN A 412 -22.20 16.21 8.63
N PHE A 413 -23.01 16.85 9.49
CA PHE A 413 -22.78 16.88 10.94
C PHE A 413 -24.07 16.76 11.76
#